data_AF-A0AA37GX61-F1
#
_entry.id   AF-A0AA37GX61-F1
#
_cell.length_a   1.000
_cell.length_b   1.000
_cell.length_c   1.000
_cell.angle_alpha   90.00
_cell.angle_beta   90.00
_cell.angle_gamma   90.00
#
_symmetry.space_group_name_H-M   'P 1'
#
loop_
_entity.id
_entity.type
_entity.pdbx_description
1 polymer ?
#
loop_
_entity_poly.entity_id
_entity_poly.type
_entity_poly.pdbx_seq_one_letter_code
_entity_poly.pdbx_strand_id
1 'polypeptide(L)'
;MNATLYNIVLDEVSPRLPVLTASLIFVFIAFLAQAFLKRDPLAGVPIVGKGGKGARRKLYQSGGAWDLYEEGYKKVSISVVRERLQREARS
;
A
#
# COMPACT_ATOMS: atom_id res chain seq x y z
N MET A 1 -31.98 -40.87 -12.40
CA MET A 1 -32.63 -39.79 -11.63
C MET A 1 -31.70 -38.60 -11.29
N ASN A 2 -30.37 -38.71 -11.47
CA ASN A 2 -29.45 -37.60 -11.16
C ASN A 2 -29.33 -36.53 -12.27
N ALA A 3 -29.49 -36.91 -13.55
CA ALA A 3 -29.36 -35.98 -14.67
C ALA A 3 -30.46 -34.91 -14.67
N THR A 4 -31.67 -35.24 -14.24
CA THR A 4 -32.81 -34.34 -14.20
C THR A 4 -32.64 -33.23 -13.17
N LEU A 5 -32.13 -33.56 -11.97
CA LEU A 5 -31.82 -32.58 -10.94
C LEU A 5 -30.68 -31.65 -11.35
N TYR A 6 -29.66 -32.19 -12.00
CA TYR A 6 -28.53 -31.40 -12.49
C TYR A 6 -28.96 -30.34 -13.50
N ASN A 7 -29.83 -30.72 -14.45
CA ASN A 7 -30.34 -29.80 -15.46
C ASN A 7 -31.20 -28.69 -14.85
N ILE A 8 -32.03 -28.98 -13.83
CA ILE A 8 -32.85 -27.97 -13.16
C ILE A 8 -31.97 -26.93 -12.44
N VAL A 9 -30.98 -27.41 -11.68
CA VAL A 9 -30.05 -26.51 -10.98
C VAL A 9 -29.22 -25.69 -11.96
N LEU A 10 -28.79 -26.30 -13.07
CA LEU A 10 -27.99 -25.62 -14.08
C LEU A 10 -28.81 -24.55 -14.82
N ASP A 11 -30.07 -24.81 -15.13
CA ASP A 11 -30.96 -23.87 -15.81
C ASP A 11 -31.30 -22.65 -14.93
N GLU A 12 -31.39 -22.85 -13.62
CA GLU A 12 -31.65 -21.77 -12.66
C GLU A 12 -30.39 -20.94 -12.31
N VAL A 13 -29.21 -21.56 -12.32
CA VAL A 13 -27.94 -20.91 -12.02
C VAL A 13 -27.31 -20.25 -13.25
N SER A 14 -27.45 -20.85 -14.44
CA SER A 14 -26.90 -20.37 -15.71
C SER A 14 -27.15 -18.86 -15.97
N PRO A 15 -28.37 -18.31 -15.81
CA PRO A 15 -28.61 -16.88 -16.02
C PRO A 15 -27.97 -15.99 -14.95
N ARG A 16 -27.61 -16.53 -13.78
CA ARG A 16 -26.98 -15.77 -12.68
C ARG A 16 -25.45 -15.82 -12.73
N LEU A 17 -24.86 -16.77 -13.48
CA LEU A 17 -23.41 -16.88 -13.64
C LEU A 17 -22.75 -15.59 -14.15
N PRO A 18 -23.29 -14.85 -15.13
CA PRO A 18 -22.68 -13.59 -15.59
C PRO A 18 -22.63 -12.51 -14.52
N VAL A 19 -23.65 -12.44 -13.66
CA VAL A 19 -23.70 -11.47 -12.55
C VAL A 19 -22.70 -11.86 -11.47
N LEU A 20 -22.61 -13.15 -11.14
CA LEU A 20 -21.63 -13.66 -10.19
C LEU A 20 -20.20 -13.44 -10.68
N THR A 21 -19.90 -13.72 -11.95
CA THR A 21 -18.55 -13.49 -12.51
C THR A 21 -18.20 -12.01 -12.55
N ALA A 22 -19.13 -11.14 -12.96
CA ALA A 22 -18.91 -9.69 -12.94
C ALA A 22 -18.64 -9.16 -11.53
N SER A 23 -19.38 -9.64 -10.52
CA SER A 23 -19.16 -9.26 -9.13
C SER A 23 -17.79 -9.70 -8.62
N LEU A 24 -17.34 -10.91 -8.99
CA LEU A 24 -16.05 -11.44 -8.60
C LEU A 24 -14.90 -10.64 -9.22
N ILE A 25 -15.03 -10.30 -10.50
CA ILE A 25 -14.07 -9.46 -11.24
C ILE A 25 -14.01 -8.06 -10.62
N PHE A 26 -15.16 -7.48 -10.26
CA PHE A 26 -15.20 -6.16 -9.62
C PHE A 26 -14.46 -6.17 -8.27
N VAL A 27 -14.71 -7.17 -7.42
CA VAL A 27 -14.00 -7.31 -6.12
C VAL A 27 -12.50 -7.52 -6.34
N PHE A 28 -12.13 -8.34 -7.33
CA PHE A 28 -10.72 -8.57 -7.67
C PHE A 28 -10.02 -7.27 -8.10
N ILE A 29 -10.64 -6.50 -8.99
CA ILE A 29 -10.12 -5.20 -9.44
C ILE A 29 -10.03 -4.22 -8.26
N ALA A 30 -11.04 -4.16 -7.41
CA ALA A 30 -11.02 -3.31 -6.22
C ALA A 30 -9.87 -3.69 -5.27
N PHE A 31 -9.60 -4.99 -5.11
CA PHE A 31 -8.48 -5.46 -4.30
C PHE A 31 -7.12 -5.12 -4.91
N LEU A 32 -6.96 -5.28 -6.23
CA LEU A 32 -5.75 -4.84 -6.94
C LEU A 32 -5.59 -3.33 -6.82
N ALA A 33 -6.64 -2.56 -7.06
CA ALA A 33 -6.63 -1.11 -6.91
C ALA A 33 -6.22 -0.73 -5.48
N GLN A 34 -6.72 -1.42 -4.46
CA GLN A 34 -6.30 -1.19 -3.08
C GLN A 34 -4.82 -1.53 -2.85
N ALA A 35 -4.28 -2.59 -3.46
CA ALA A 35 -2.88 -2.96 -3.34
C ALA A 35 -1.94 -1.94 -4.02
N PHE A 36 -2.31 -1.45 -5.21
CA PHE A 36 -1.49 -0.53 -6.00
C PHE A 36 -1.66 0.94 -5.59
N LEU A 37 -2.87 1.36 -5.16
CA LEU A 37 -3.17 2.74 -4.78
C LEU A 37 -3.00 3.00 -3.28
N LYS A 38 -2.76 1.96 -2.46
CA LYS A 38 -2.35 2.17 -1.07
C LYS A 38 -1.01 2.88 -1.08
N ARG A 39 -1.08 4.19 -0.89
CA ARG A 39 0.07 5.05 -0.61
C ARG A 39 0.81 4.41 0.56
N ASP A 40 2.04 3.97 0.30
CA ASP A 40 2.88 3.35 1.33
C ASP A 40 2.93 4.32 2.53
N PRO A 41 2.40 3.94 3.70
CA PRO A 41 2.37 4.83 4.86
C PRO A 41 3.79 5.21 5.31
N LEU A 42 4.80 4.43 4.90
CA LEU A 42 6.21 4.70 5.16
C LEU A 42 6.88 5.53 4.05
N ALA A 43 6.23 5.80 2.91
CA ALA A 43 6.82 6.63 1.85
C ALA A 43 7.07 8.07 2.30
N GLY A 44 6.31 8.57 3.28
CA GLY A 44 6.53 9.88 3.88
C GLY A 44 7.57 9.88 5.01
N VAL A 45 8.00 8.71 5.48
CA VAL A 45 8.94 8.59 6.59
C VAL A 45 10.36 8.62 6.04
N PRO A 46 11.19 9.60 6.42
CA PRO A 46 12.56 9.68 5.93
C PRO A 46 13.35 8.46 6.38
N ILE A 47 14.05 7.86 5.44
CA ILE A 47 14.96 6.76 5.74
C ILE A 47 16.18 7.33 6.49
N VAL A 48 16.39 6.90 7.73
CA VAL A 48 17.51 7.31 8.60
C VAL A 48 18.50 6.16 8.83
N GLY A 49 19.76 6.50 9.05
CA GLY A 49 20.85 5.55 9.25
C GLY A 49 21.41 4.96 7.95
N LYS A 50 22.67 4.53 8.02
CA LYS A 50 23.40 3.93 6.90
C LYS A 50 23.18 2.42 6.81
N GLY A 51 23.24 1.87 5.59
CA GLY A 51 23.10 0.44 5.33
C GLY A 51 21.65 -0.04 5.19
N GLY A 52 21.49 -1.37 5.09
CA GLY A 52 20.18 -2.03 4.98
C GLY A 52 19.39 -2.07 6.29
N LYS A 53 18.16 -2.61 6.24
CA LYS A 53 17.26 -2.72 7.41
C LYS A 53 17.96 -3.33 8.64
N GLY A 54 18.75 -4.39 8.43
CA GLY A 54 19.47 -5.06 9.51
C GLY A 54 20.53 -4.19 10.20
N ALA A 55 21.28 -3.40 9.43
CA ALA A 55 22.31 -2.51 9.97
C ALA A 55 21.69 -1.38 10.80
N ARG A 56 20.59 -0.79 10.33
CA ARG A 56 19.84 0.24 11.07
C ARG A 56 19.25 -0.30 12.36
N ARG A 57 18.73 -1.53 12.34
CA ARG A 57 18.20 -2.19 13.55
C ARG A 57 19.29 -2.43 14.59
N LYS A 58 20.48 -2.86 14.15
CA LYS A 58 21.65 -2.99 15.03
C LYS A 58 22.07 -1.63 15.61
N LEU A 59 22.13 -0.58 14.79
CA LEU A 59 22.48 0.78 15.24
C LEU A 59 21.50 1.30 16.31
N TYR A 60 20.20 1.07 16.12
CA TYR A 60 19.19 1.41 17.12
C TYR A 60 19.39 0.64 18.43
N GLN A 61 19.64 -0.67 18.33
CA GLN A 61 19.87 -1.54 19.49
C GLN A 61 21.19 -1.24 20.21
N SER A 62 22.21 -0.76 19.51
CA SER A 62 23.50 -0.40 20.08
C SER A 62 23.52 0.99 20.73
N GLY A 63 22.37 1.65 20.88
CA GLY A 63 22.25 2.96 21.53
C GLY A 63 22.33 4.17 20.58
N GLY A 64 22.52 3.96 19.27
CA GLY A 64 22.52 5.04 18.25
C GLY A 64 21.12 5.55 17.89
N ALA A 65 20.13 5.34 18.75
CA ALA A 65 18.75 5.75 18.51
C ALA A 65 18.61 7.27 18.41
N TRP A 66 19.43 8.02 19.16
CA TRP A 66 19.40 9.48 19.16
C TRP A 66 19.96 10.07 17.87
N ASP A 67 21.07 9.52 17.35
CA ASP A 67 21.63 9.92 16.06
C ASP A 67 20.64 9.67 14.91
N LEU A 68 19.92 8.54 14.96
CA LEU A 68 18.85 8.22 14.01
C LEU A 68 17.68 9.22 14.09
N TYR A 69 17.35 9.66 15.29
CA TYR A 69 16.29 10.64 15.52
C TYR A 69 16.69 12.03 14.99
N GLU A 70 17.89 12.51 15.32
CA GLU A 70 18.41 13.79 14.84
C GLU A 70 18.51 13.82 13.31
N GLU A 71 19.01 12.74 12.69
CA GLU A 71 19.07 12.61 11.24
C GLU A 71 17.66 12.69 10.61
N GLY A 72 16.68 12.05 11.23
CA GLY A 72 15.28 12.09 10.81
C GLY A 72 14.73 13.50 10.87
N TYR A 73 14.93 14.19 12.00
CA TYR A 73 14.47 15.56 12.20
C TYR A 73 15.04 16.52 11.16
N LYS A 74 16.35 16.40 10.86
CA LYS A 74 17.01 17.21 9.83
C LYS A 74 16.45 16.96 8.43
N LYS A 75 16.11 15.72 8.09
CA LYS A 75 15.50 15.40 6.78
C LYS A 75 14.09 15.97 6.64
N VAL A 76 13.28 15.88 7.70
CA VAL A 76 11.92 16.47 7.71
C VAL A 76 11.97 17.98 7.60
N SER A 77 12.84 18.66 8.37
CA SER A 77 12.93 20.12 8.31
C SER A 77 13.33 20.61 6.92
N ILE A 78 14.29 19.94 6.27
CA ILE A 78 14.71 20.24 4.90
C ILE A 78 13.56 20.02 3.91
N SER A 79 12.78 18.93 4.03
CA SER A 79 11.66 18.69 3.11
C SER A 79 10.57 19.75 3.24
N VAL A 80 10.24 20.17 4.47
CA VAL A 80 9.25 21.22 4.73
C VAL A 80 9.68 22.57 4.15
N VAL A 81 10.95 22.95 4.34
CA VAL A 81 11.48 24.20 3.78
C VAL A 81 11.48 24.16 2.25
N ARG A 82 11.88 23.02 1.66
CA ARG A 82 11.87 22.82 0.21
C ARG A 82 10.46 22.96 -0.36
N GLU A 83 9.46 22.35 0.26
CA GLU A 83 8.07 22.47 -0.18
C GLU A 83 7.57 23.91 -0.14
N ARG A 84 7.92 24.68 0.90
CA ARG A 84 7.55 26.10 1.00
C ARG A 84 8.15 26.92 -0.14
N LEU A 85 9.45 26.78 -0.40
CA LEU A 85 10.13 27.47 -1.51
C LEU A 85 9.53 27.10 -2.87
N GLN A 86 9.13 25.83 -3.07
CA GLN A 86 8.47 25.41 -4.31
C GLN A 86 7.02 25.90 -4.47
N ARG A 87 6.36 26.33 -3.38
CA ARG A 87 5.06 26.99 -3.45
C ARG A 87 5.23 28.47 -3.78
N GLU A 88 6.19 29.14 -3.16
CA GLU A 88 6.52 30.55 -3.44
C GLU A 88 7.02 30.75 -4.87
N ALA A 89 7.81 29.81 -5.42
CA ALA A 89 8.26 29.89 -6.81
C ALA A 89 7.14 29.61 -7.85
N ARG A 90 5.97 29.14 -7.41
CA ARG A 90 4.80 28.83 -8.27
C ARG A 90 3.70 29.88 -8.23
N SER A 91 3.79 30.85 -7.31
CA SER A 91 2.92 32.03 -7.23
C SER A 91 3.52 33.20 -7.99
#